data_AF-A0A3D6CCG0-F1
#
_entry.id   AF-A0A3D6CCG0-F1
#
_cell.length_a   1.000
_cell.length_b   1.000
_cell.length_c   1.000
_cell.angle_alpha   90.00
_cell.angle_beta   90.00
_cell.angle_gamma   90.00
#
_symmetry.space_group_name_H-M   'P 1'
#
loop_
_entity.id
_entity.type
_entity.pdbx_description
1 polymer ?
#
loop_
_entity_poly.entity_id
_entity_poly.type
_entity_poly.pdbx_seq_one_letter_code
_entity_poly.pdbx_strand_id
1 'polypeptide(L)'
;MYWTDTQILRFKDLGLNPDDYPPAFDTPAERNRAFQKIEKQQVRIQRMKLAALLGKDKKTRIQALRERLESTLFDLGFTGVTTPTIISRQALRRMSIDAAHPLNKQVFWISDKQCLRPMLAPNLYSLMKDFSRLKQRPLRFFEIGSCFRKESSGRVHASEFTMLNLVEMGLPLEERQSRLEFLANAVMTAAGINDYDFETDDSQVYGTTLDVVAGPERTEVSSGASGPHPLDAEWGITDTWVGMGFGLERLLMISQGETAIGRWSKSLTSLDGIRLKI
;
A
#
# COMPACT_ATOMS: atom_id res chain seq x y z
N MET A 1 34.62 20.97 0.53
CA MET A 1 34.51 19.49 0.65
C MET A 1 33.08 19.12 1.00
N TYR A 2 32.53 18.06 0.41
CA TYR A 2 31.14 17.64 0.60
C TYR A 2 31.00 16.45 1.56
N TRP A 3 29.77 16.15 1.96
CA TRP A 3 29.41 14.90 2.62
C TRP A 3 29.87 13.69 1.80
N THR A 4 30.39 12.66 2.45
CA THR A 4 30.69 11.39 1.76
C THR A 4 29.41 10.61 1.50
N ASP A 5 29.45 9.67 0.55
CA ASP A 5 28.31 8.77 0.28
C ASP A 5 27.87 8.01 1.53
N THR A 6 28.82 7.58 2.37
CA THR A 6 28.54 6.94 3.66
C THR A 6 27.80 7.87 4.63
N GLN A 7 28.18 9.15 4.69
CA GLN A 7 27.52 10.14 5.54
C GLN A 7 26.11 10.47 5.03
N ILE A 8 25.95 10.62 3.72
CA ILE A 8 24.64 10.81 3.06
C ILE A 8 23.73 9.61 3.33
N LEU A 9 24.24 8.39 3.17
CA LEU A 9 23.49 7.17 3.46
C LEU A 9 23.09 7.12 4.94
N ARG A 10 23.98 7.51 5.85
CA ARG A 10 23.67 7.54 7.28
C ARG A 10 22.63 8.62 7.63
N PHE A 11 22.67 9.79 7.01
CA PHE A 11 21.60 10.79 7.15
C PHE A 11 20.26 10.24 6.67
N LYS A 12 20.23 9.64 5.48
CA LYS A 12 19.05 8.95 4.97
C LYS A 12 18.57 7.86 5.92
N ASP A 13 19.47 7.08 6.53
CA ASP A 13 19.21 6.07 7.57
C ASP A 13 18.68 6.65 8.90
N LEU A 14 18.93 7.93 9.14
CA LEU A 14 18.41 8.63 10.31
C LEU A 14 17.17 9.49 9.99
N GLY A 15 16.64 9.41 8.76
CA GLY A 15 15.48 10.19 8.32
C GLY A 15 15.77 11.68 8.25
N LEU A 16 16.99 12.02 7.84
CA LEU A 16 17.45 13.39 7.65
C LEU A 16 17.64 13.65 6.16
N ASN A 17 17.25 14.85 5.71
CA ASN A 17 17.59 15.33 4.39
C ASN A 17 19.00 15.97 4.42
N PRO A 18 19.99 15.47 3.67
CA PRO A 18 21.32 16.08 3.61
C PRO A 18 21.31 17.55 3.19
N ASP A 19 20.30 17.97 2.41
CA ASP A 19 20.17 19.34 1.90
C ASP A 19 19.76 20.35 2.99
N ASP A 20 19.28 19.88 4.14
CA ASP A 20 18.98 20.73 5.31
C ASP A 20 20.25 21.18 6.05
N TYR A 21 21.43 20.70 5.65
CA TYR A 21 22.71 20.93 6.31
C TYR A 21 23.71 21.62 5.39
N PRO A 22 24.77 22.26 5.95
CA PRO A 22 25.76 22.95 5.15
C PRO A 22 26.30 22.07 4.01
N PRO A 23 26.27 22.55 2.76
CA PRO A 23 26.64 21.74 1.61
C PRO A 23 28.15 21.51 1.51
N ALA A 24 28.96 22.41 2.09
CA ALA A 24 30.40 22.37 1.98
C ALA A 24 31.12 22.73 3.29
N PHE A 25 32.33 22.18 3.43
CA PHE A 25 33.26 22.39 4.54
C PHE A 25 34.66 22.70 4.02
N ASP A 26 35.43 23.47 4.79
CA ASP A 26 36.81 23.85 4.43
C ASP A 26 37.77 22.68 4.62
N THR A 27 37.53 21.83 5.63
CA THR A 27 38.37 20.65 5.94
C THR A 27 37.57 19.35 6.17
N PRO A 28 38.19 18.17 6.01
CA PRO A 28 37.53 16.90 6.34
C PRO A 28 37.24 16.78 7.85
N ALA A 29 38.07 17.43 8.68
CA ALA A 29 37.92 17.44 10.13
C ALA A 29 36.65 18.19 10.57
N GLU A 30 36.39 19.36 9.97
CA GLU A 30 35.16 20.12 10.23
C GLU A 30 33.91 19.36 9.77
N ARG A 31 33.94 18.82 8.54
CA ARG A 31 32.86 17.96 8.03
C ARG A 31 32.57 16.81 8.99
N ASN A 32 33.59 16.06 9.40
CA ASN A 32 33.41 14.90 10.29
C ASN A 32 32.88 15.31 11.67
N ARG A 33 33.33 16.46 12.22
CA ARG A 33 32.84 17.00 13.49
C ARG A 33 31.37 17.43 13.38
N ALA A 34 30.99 18.07 12.27
CA ALA A 34 29.60 18.44 11.99
C ALA A 34 28.70 17.21 11.86
N PHE A 35 29.13 16.21 11.08
CA PHE A 35 28.43 14.93 10.93
C PHE A 35 28.19 14.25 12.28
N GLN A 36 29.23 14.11 13.12
CA GLN A 36 29.11 13.47 14.43
C GLN A 36 28.13 14.20 15.36
N LYS A 37 28.11 15.54 15.31
CA LYS A 37 27.17 16.35 16.08
C LYS A 37 25.71 16.08 15.66
N ILE A 38 25.46 16.10 14.35
CA ILE A 38 24.13 15.85 13.76
C ILE A 38 23.68 14.42 14.07
N GLU A 39 24.53 13.44 13.81
CA GLU A 39 24.25 12.03 14.07
C GLU A 39 23.92 11.78 15.55
N LYS A 40 24.75 12.27 16.47
CA LYS A 40 24.54 12.08 17.92
C LYS A 40 23.22 12.69 18.38
N GLN A 41 22.88 13.87 17.88
CA GLN A 41 21.61 14.53 18.19
C GLN A 41 20.42 13.71 17.66
N GLN A 42 20.49 13.27 16.41
CA GLN A 42 19.40 12.53 15.78
C GLN A 42 19.21 11.13 16.38
N VAL A 43 20.29 10.43 16.72
CA VAL A 43 20.22 9.15 17.46
C VAL A 43 19.52 9.33 18.79
N ARG A 44 19.81 10.41 19.54
CA ARG A 44 19.12 10.71 20.80
C ARG A 44 17.62 10.94 20.56
N ILE A 45 17.25 11.71 19.54
CA ILE A 45 15.85 11.96 19.16
C ILE A 45 15.15 10.65 18.80
N GLN A 46 15.78 9.80 17.99
CA GLN A 46 15.19 8.53 17.57
C GLN A 46 15.02 7.56 18.74
N ARG A 47 15.98 7.48 19.68
CA ARG A 47 15.83 6.70 20.91
C ARG A 47 14.67 7.18 21.76
N MET A 48 14.48 8.50 21.89
CA MET A 48 13.34 9.07 22.60
C MET A 48 12.00 8.74 21.90
N LYS A 49 11.94 8.86 20.56
CA LYS A 49 10.75 8.48 19.77
C LYS A 49 10.42 6.99 19.94
N LEU A 50 11.42 6.12 19.89
CA LEU A 50 11.24 4.68 20.08
C LEU A 50 10.77 4.34 21.49
N ALA A 51 11.38 4.94 22.53
CA ALA A 51 10.93 4.74 23.90
C ALA A 51 9.48 5.21 24.11
N ALA A 52 9.10 6.34 23.49
CA ALA A 52 7.73 6.83 23.52
C ALA A 52 6.75 5.90 22.80
N LEU A 53 7.15 5.31 21.67
CA LEU A 53 6.36 4.32 20.93
C LEU A 53 6.16 3.02 21.72
N LEU A 54 7.15 2.60 22.51
CA LEU A 54 7.08 1.41 23.37
C LEU A 54 6.38 1.69 24.72
N GLY A 55 5.80 2.87 24.90
CA GLY A 55 4.98 3.21 26.05
C GLY A 55 3.61 2.51 26.04
N LYS A 56 2.85 2.71 27.13
CA LYS A 56 1.53 2.11 27.32
C LYS A 56 0.53 2.58 26.26
N ASP A 57 -0.30 1.65 25.75
CA ASP A 57 -1.41 1.88 24.82
C ASP A 57 -1.00 2.54 23.49
N LYS A 58 0.25 2.35 23.09
CA LYS A 58 0.79 2.85 21.81
C LYS A 58 0.73 1.77 20.74
N LYS A 59 0.57 2.24 19.50
CA LYS A 59 0.54 1.43 18.28
C LYS A 59 1.38 2.11 17.22
N THR A 60 1.94 1.31 16.32
CA THR A 60 2.63 1.85 15.14
C THR A 60 1.64 2.62 14.25
N ARG A 61 2.12 3.57 13.46
CA ARG A 61 1.29 4.35 12.54
C ARG A 61 0.59 3.47 11.52
N ILE A 62 1.20 2.37 11.08
CA ILE A 62 0.57 1.42 10.14
C ILE A 62 -0.62 0.70 10.79
N GLN A 63 -0.52 0.32 12.08
CA GLN A 63 -1.65 -0.23 12.84
C GLN A 63 -2.74 0.81 13.03
N ALA A 64 -2.37 2.04 13.40
CA ALA A 64 -3.33 3.13 13.56
C ALA A 64 -4.04 3.48 12.23
N LEU A 65 -3.32 3.45 11.10
CA LEU A 65 -3.89 3.64 9.78
C LEU A 65 -4.88 2.53 9.45
N ARG A 66 -4.49 1.26 9.65
CA ARG A 66 -5.37 0.11 9.44
C ARG A 66 -6.69 0.26 10.20
N GLU A 67 -6.63 0.55 11.50
CA GLU A 67 -7.82 0.69 12.33
C GLU A 67 -8.72 1.84 11.88
N ARG A 68 -8.15 2.98 11.47
CA ARG A 68 -8.94 4.10 10.92
C ARG A 68 -9.65 3.69 9.63
N LEU A 69 -8.94 3.04 8.71
CA LEU A 69 -9.50 2.58 7.44
C LEU A 69 -10.62 1.54 7.67
N GLU A 70 -10.41 0.59 8.58
CA GLU A 70 -11.44 -0.38 8.98
C GLU A 70 -12.68 0.33 9.54
N SER A 71 -12.50 1.24 10.51
CA SER A 71 -13.60 2.02 11.09
C SER A 71 -14.38 2.79 10.03
N THR A 72 -13.70 3.51 9.14
CA THR A 72 -14.33 4.27 8.06
C THR A 72 -15.16 3.37 7.14
N LEU A 73 -14.65 2.20 6.78
CA LEU A 73 -15.39 1.27 5.92
C LEU A 73 -16.57 0.61 6.65
N PHE A 74 -16.44 0.30 7.94
CA PHE A 74 -17.56 -0.17 8.76
C PHE A 74 -18.67 0.88 8.86
N ASP A 75 -18.32 2.15 9.06
CA ASP A 75 -19.28 3.27 9.10
C ASP A 75 -20.01 3.45 7.74
N LEU A 76 -19.36 3.08 6.64
CA LEU A 76 -19.94 3.04 5.28
C LEU A 76 -20.75 1.76 4.99
N GLY A 77 -20.89 0.87 5.97
CA GLY A 77 -21.66 -0.37 5.88
C GLY A 77 -20.95 -1.51 5.16
N PHE A 78 -19.61 -1.46 5.04
CA PHE A 78 -18.84 -2.59 4.53
C PHE A 78 -18.62 -3.65 5.61
N THR A 79 -18.57 -4.92 5.19
CA THR A 79 -18.17 -6.03 6.06
C THR A 79 -16.70 -6.39 5.83
N GLY A 80 -15.93 -6.50 6.91
CA GLY A 80 -14.54 -6.98 6.84
C GLY A 80 -14.50 -8.49 6.62
N VAL A 81 -13.74 -8.95 5.62
CA VAL A 81 -13.49 -10.37 5.37
C VAL A 81 -12.01 -10.69 5.51
N THR A 82 -11.69 -11.96 5.77
CA THR A 82 -10.31 -12.46 5.84
C THR A 82 -10.21 -13.72 5.01
N THR A 83 -9.26 -13.73 4.07
CA THR A 83 -9.11 -14.85 3.13
C THR A 83 -7.71 -15.45 3.21
N PRO A 84 -7.51 -16.70 2.76
CA PRO A 84 -6.20 -17.34 2.81
C PRO A 84 -5.13 -16.58 2.01
N THR A 85 -3.92 -16.48 2.57
CA THR A 85 -2.77 -15.89 1.89
C THR A 85 -2.26 -16.75 0.73
N ILE A 86 -2.44 -18.07 0.83
CA ILE A 86 -2.04 -19.04 -0.19
C ILE A 86 -3.22 -19.25 -1.14
N ILE A 87 -3.00 -19.03 -2.43
CA ILE A 87 -3.99 -19.23 -3.49
C ILE A 87 -3.52 -20.28 -4.49
N SER A 88 -4.47 -20.84 -5.23
CA SER A 88 -4.17 -21.81 -6.27
C SER A 88 -3.64 -21.14 -7.54
N ARG A 89 -2.82 -21.87 -8.31
CA ARG A 89 -2.42 -21.48 -9.67
C ARG A 89 -3.63 -21.20 -10.57
N GLN A 90 -4.71 -21.97 -10.39
CA GLN A 90 -5.93 -21.80 -11.17
C GLN A 90 -6.64 -20.47 -10.87
N ALA A 91 -6.62 -20.02 -9.62
CA ALA A 91 -7.18 -18.70 -9.25
C ALA A 91 -6.45 -17.56 -9.97
N LEU A 92 -5.11 -17.64 -10.09
CA LEU A 92 -4.34 -16.68 -10.90
C LEU A 92 -4.64 -16.77 -12.39
N ARG A 93 -4.79 -17.98 -12.94
CA ARG A 93 -5.18 -18.14 -14.36
C ARG A 93 -6.54 -17.51 -14.67
N ARG A 94 -7.50 -17.59 -13.75
CA ARG A 94 -8.82 -16.92 -13.87
C ARG A 94 -8.73 -15.40 -13.78
N MET A 95 -7.59 -14.85 -13.36
CA MET A 95 -7.26 -13.41 -13.48
C MET A 95 -6.49 -13.09 -14.77
N SER A 96 -6.50 -14.00 -15.76
CA SER A 96 -5.70 -13.91 -16.99
C SER A 96 -4.18 -13.86 -16.78
N ILE A 97 -3.69 -14.25 -15.60
CA ILE A 97 -2.26 -14.34 -15.29
C ILE A 97 -1.79 -15.76 -15.61
N ASP A 98 -1.49 -15.99 -16.89
CA ASP A 98 -0.90 -17.25 -17.37
C ASP A 98 0.63 -17.26 -17.22
N ALA A 99 1.30 -18.25 -17.83
CA ALA A 99 2.77 -18.38 -17.73
C ALA A 99 3.54 -17.32 -18.54
N ALA A 100 2.92 -16.72 -19.56
CA ALA A 100 3.52 -15.68 -20.38
C ALA A 100 3.32 -14.28 -19.77
N HIS A 101 2.29 -14.11 -18.93
CA HIS A 101 1.98 -12.84 -18.29
C HIS A 101 3.14 -12.30 -17.45
N PRO A 102 3.54 -11.01 -17.58
CA PRO A 102 4.67 -10.43 -16.85
C PRO A 102 4.60 -10.61 -15.33
N LEU A 103 3.42 -10.44 -14.75
CA LEU A 103 3.17 -10.63 -13.32
C LEU A 103 3.51 -12.06 -12.83
N ASN A 104 3.46 -13.09 -13.68
CA ASN A 104 3.78 -14.46 -13.27
C ASN A 104 5.22 -14.58 -12.74
N LYS A 105 6.16 -13.84 -13.34
CA LYS A 105 7.56 -13.77 -12.90
C LYS A 105 7.70 -13.18 -11.50
N GLN A 106 6.74 -12.34 -11.10
CA GLN A 106 6.70 -11.70 -9.78
C GLN A 106 6.05 -12.59 -8.71
N VAL A 107 5.44 -13.73 -9.06
CA VAL A 107 4.74 -14.57 -8.07
C VAL A 107 5.71 -15.41 -7.25
N PHE A 108 5.51 -15.45 -5.92
CA PHE A 108 6.15 -16.40 -5.03
C PHE A 108 5.40 -17.74 -5.03
N TRP A 109 5.94 -18.72 -5.74
CA TRP A 109 5.41 -20.08 -5.80
C TRP A 109 5.81 -20.88 -4.55
N ILE A 110 4.84 -21.56 -3.95
CA ILE A 110 5.06 -22.49 -2.82
C ILE A 110 5.18 -23.92 -3.35
N SER A 111 4.40 -24.24 -4.38
CA SER A 111 4.43 -25.51 -5.11
C SER A 111 4.07 -25.29 -6.57
N ASP A 112 3.98 -26.37 -7.33
CA ASP A 112 3.43 -26.41 -8.69
C ASP A 112 1.94 -25.98 -8.74
N LYS A 113 1.21 -26.09 -7.63
CA LYS A 113 -0.24 -25.80 -7.58
C LYS A 113 -0.61 -24.56 -6.78
N GLN A 114 0.30 -24.05 -5.95
CA GLN A 114 0.01 -22.97 -4.99
C GLN A 114 1.08 -21.90 -4.95
N CYS A 115 0.65 -20.68 -4.61
CA CYS A 115 1.52 -19.51 -4.47
C CYS A 115 1.01 -18.57 -3.38
N LEU A 116 1.86 -17.67 -2.92
CA LEU A 116 1.43 -16.52 -2.12
C LEU A 116 0.68 -15.54 -3.03
N ARG A 117 -0.43 -15.00 -2.54
CA ARG A 117 -1.26 -14.06 -3.30
C ARG A 117 -0.49 -12.78 -3.65
N PRO A 118 -0.40 -12.38 -4.93
CA PRO A 118 0.19 -11.10 -5.34
C PRO A 118 -0.79 -9.92 -5.27
N MET A 119 -2.06 -10.20 -5.00
CA MET A 119 -3.17 -9.26 -4.87
C MET A 119 -4.35 -9.95 -4.14
N LEU A 120 -5.30 -9.18 -3.62
CA LEU A 120 -6.48 -9.72 -2.93
C LEU A 120 -7.60 -10.20 -3.88
N ALA A 121 -7.61 -9.70 -5.12
CA ALA A 121 -8.70 -9.89 -6.08
C ALA A 121 -9.13 -11.36 -6.32
N PRO A 122 -8.25 -12.37 -6.48
CA PRO A 122 -8.70 -13.75 -6.71
C PRO A 122 -9.62 -14.31 -5.61
N ASN A 123 -9.33 -13.99 -4.34
CA ASN A 123 -10.16 -14.45 -3.24
C ASN A 123 -11.42 -13.61 -3.12
N LEU A 124 -11.33 -12.29 -3.33
CA LEU A 124 -12.51 -11.42 -3.31
C LEU A 124 -13.49 -11.80 -4.43
N TYR A 125 -13.02 -12.09 -5.64
CA TYR A 125 -13.86 -12.63 -6.72
C TYR A 125 -14.53 -13.97 -6.37
N SER A 126 -13.83 -14.85 -5.65
CA SER A 126 -14.44 -16.09 -5.13
C SER A 126 -15.62 -15.76 -4.19
N LEU A 127 -15.44 -14.81 -3.29
CA LEU A 127 -16.50 -14.34 -2.39
C LEU A 127 -17.62 -13.63 -3.14
N MET A 128 -17.32 -12.80 -4.15
CA MET A 128 -18.32 -12.16 -5.01
C MET A 128 -19.25 -13.21 -5.63
N LYS A 129 -18.70 -14.33 -6.12
CA LYS A 129 -19.49 -15.41 -6.72
C LYS A 129 -20.41 -16.09 -5.73
N ASP A 130 -19.96 -16.29 -4.49
CA ASP A 130 -20.78 -16.92 -3.47
C ASP A 130 -21.83 -15.95 -2.91
N PHE A 131 -21.47 -14.68 -2.73
CA PHE A 131 -22.36 -13.64 -2.26
C PHE A 131 -23.38 -13.20 -3.30
N SER A 132 -23.11 -13.34 -4.60
CA SER A 132 -24.07 -13.01 -5.66
C SER A 132 -25.36 -13.84 -5.57
N ARG A 133 -25.29 -15.03 -4.93
CA ARG A 133 -26.46 -15.89 -4.65
C ARG A 133 -27.40 -15.31 -3.60
N LEU A 134 -26.96 -14.34 -2.81
CA LEU A 134 -27.78 -13.66 -1.83
C LEU A 134 -28.70 -12.65 -2.53
N LYS A 135 -29.89 -12.41 -1.99
CA LYS A 135 -30.87 -11.49 -2.57
C LYS A 135 -30.61 -10.01 -2.26
N GLN A 136 -29.81 -9.72 -1.24
CA GLN A 136 -29.57 -8.35 -0.79
C GLN A 136 -28.60 -7.62 -1.72
N ARG A 137 -28.93 -6.37 -2.07
CA ARG A 137 -28.03 -5.40 -2.71
C ARG A 137 -28.20 -4.02 -2.07
N PRO A 138 -27.16 -3.16 -2.05
CA PRO A 138 -25.78 -3.48 -2.46
C PRO A 138 -25.10 -4.43 -1.47
N LEU A 139 -24.14 -5.23 -1.95
CA LEU A 139 -23.25 -6.03 -1.10
C LEU A 139 -21.92 -5.33 -0.96
N ARG A 140 -21.47 -5.07 0.27
CA ARG A 140 -20.26 -4.29 0.56
C ARG A 140 -19.32 -5.08 1.44
N PHE A 141 -18.11 -5.32 0.97
CA PHE A 141 -17.09 -6.00 1.77
C PHE A 141 -15.68 -5.58 1.39
N PHE A 142 -14.74 -5.77 2.30
CA PHE A 142 -13.34 -5.42 2.10
C PHE A 142 -12.40 -6.36 2.84
N GLU A 143 -11.16 -6.43 2.39
CA GLU A 143 -10.08 -7.12 3.11
C GLU A 143 -8.86 -6.19 3.23
N ILE A 144 -8.23 -6.19 4.42
CA ILE A 144 -6.89 -5.64 4.62
C ILE A 144 -5.92 -6.78 4.97
N GLY A 145 -4.96 -7.07 4.10
CA GLY A 145 -4.03 -8.18 4.31
C GLY A 145 -2.76 -8.15 3.46
N SER A 146 -1.78 -8.98 3.85
CA SER A 146 -0.51 -9.08 3.13
C SER A 146 -0.69 -9.64 1.72
N CYS A 147 0.04 -9.07 0.78
CA CYS A 147 0.29 -9.56 -0.57
C CYS A 147 1.79 -9.61 -0.83
N PHE A 148 2.20 -10.41 -1.82
CA PHE A 148 3.60 -10.75 -2.06
C PHE A 148 3.95 -10.68 -3.54
N ARG A 149 5.00 -9.92 -3.89
CA ARG A 149 5.55 -9.84 -5.24
C ARG A 149 7.07 -9.85 -5.20
N LYS A 150 7.70 -10.59 -6.11
CA LYS A 150 9.15 -10.55 -6.35
C LYS A 150 9.46 -9.27 -7.11
N GLU A 151 9.48 -8.17 -6.38
CA GLU A 151 9.99 -6.89 -6.84
C GLU A 151 11.33 -6.67 -6.16
N SER A 152 12.30 -6.09 -6.89
CA SER A 152 13.48 -5.53 -6.23
C SER A 152 12.97 -4.49 -5.24
N SER A 153 13.28 -4.64 -3.94
CA SER A 153 12.90 -3.68 -2.91
C SER A 153 13.42 -2.30 -3.33
N GLY A 154 12.52 -1.48 -3.85
CA GLY A 154 12.83 -0.19 -4.45
C GLY A 154 12.37 0.94 -3.52
N ARG A 155 12.42 2.17 -4.03
CA ARG A 155 11.96 3.34 -3.27
C ARG A 155 10.47 3.24 -2.87
N VAL A 156 9.62 2.67 -3.73
CA VAL A 156 8.16 2.54 -3.52
C VAL A 156 7.63 1.10 -3.52
N HIS A 157 8.53 0.11 -3.54
CA HIS A 157 8.20 -1.31 -3.71
C HIS A 157 8.75 -2.15 -2.56
N ALA A 158 7.92 -3.04 -2.02
CA ALA A 158 8.30 -4.00 -0.98
C ALA A 158 7.85 -5.41 -1.42
N SER A 159 8.63 -6.43 -1.07
CA SER A 159 8.30 -7.81 -1.47
C SER A 159 7.08 -8.37 -0.73
N GLU A 160 6.87 -7.92 0.51
CA GLU A 160 5.63 -8.05 1.27
C GLU A 160 5.07 -6.65 1.48
N PHE A 161 3.78 -6.48 1.17
CA PHE A 161 3.05 -5.23 1.32
C PHE A 161 1.62 -5.50 1.76
N THR A 162 0.97 -4.51 2.36
CA THR A 162 -0.38 -4.63 2.91
C THR A 162 -1.36 -3.92 1.98
N MET A 163 -2.27 -4.69 1.40
CA MET A 163 -3.34 -4.18 0.56
C MET A 163 -4.62 -4.01 1.36
N LEU A 164 -5.34 -2.92 1.12
CA LEU A 164 -6.78 -2.80 1.35
C LEU A 164 -7.46 -2.95 -0.01
N ASN A 165 -8.34 -3.93 -0.16
CA ASN A 165 -9.25 -3.97 -1.31
C ASN A 165 -10.70 -3.94 -0.82
N LEU A 166 -11.49 -3.03 -1.35
CA LEU A 166 -12.93 -2.92 -1.12
C LEU A 166 -13.71 -3.28 -2.39
N VAL A 167 -14.90 -3.84 -2.22
CA VAL A 167 -15.82 -4.22 -3.30
C VAL A 167 -17.25 -3.88 -2.91
N GLU A 168 -17.98 -3.27 -3.83
CA GLU A 168 -19.43 -3.05 -3.72
C GLU A 168 -20.14 -3.58 -4.96
N MET A 169 -21.08 -4.52 -4.78
CA MET A 169 -21.83 -5.19 -5.86
C MET A 169 -23.30 -4.75 -5.92
N GLY A 170 -23.86 -4.73 -7.12
CA GLY A 170 -25.25 -4.45 -7.43
C GLY A 170 -25.63 -2.97 -7.37
N LEU A 171 -24.75 -2.12 -7.89
CA LEU A 171 -24.99 -0.68 -8.05
C LEU A 171 -25.56 -0.38 -9.46
N PRO A 172 -26.35 0.69 -9.64
CA PRO A 172 -26.69 1.17 -10.99
C PRO A 172 -25.43 1.41 -11.84
N LEU A 173 -25.50 1.09 -13.13
CA LEU A 173 -24.33 1.10 -14.02
C LEU A 173 -23.74 2.51 -14.17
N GLU A 174 -24.61 3.51 -14.17
CA GLU A 174 -24.35 4.94 -14.29
C GLU A 174 -23.70 5.54 -13.03
N GLU A 175 -23.85 4.91 -11.86
CA GLU A 175 -23.33 5.43 -10.59
C GLU A 175 -21.92 4.96 -10.26
N ARG A 176 -21.38 3.99 -11.02
CA ARG A 176 -20.10 3.32 -10.71
C ARG A 176 -18.93 4.28 -10.59
N GLN A 177 -18.82 5.24 -11.51
CA GLN A 177 -17.73 6.21 -11.52
C GLN A 177 -17.78 7.12 -10.29
N SER A 178 -18.92 7.77 -10.04
CA SER A 178 -19.12 8.61 -8.85
C SER A 178 -18.94 7.83 -7.55
N ARG A 179 -19.25 6.52 -7.57
CA ARG A 179 -19.06 5.65 -6.40
C ARG A 179 -17.59 5.35 -6.14
N LEU A 180 -16.79 5.09 -7.17
CA LEU A 180 -15.34 4.92 -7.03
C LEU A 180 -14.70 6.19 -6.43
N GLU A 181 -15.04 7.37 -6.96
CA GLU A 181 -14.55 8.65 -6.45
C GLU A 181 -14.95 8.88 -4.99
N PHE A 182 -16.21 8.61 -4.63
CA PHE A 182 -16.68 8.70 -3.24
C PHE A 182 -15.87 7.80 -2.30
N LEU A 183 -15.67 6.53 -2.68
CA LEU A 183 -14.92 5.56 -1.88
C LEU A 183 -13.44 5.96 -1.77
N ALA A 184 -12.88 6.53 -2.82
CA ALA A 184 -11.50 7.03 -2.84
C ALA A 184 -11.34 8.18 -1.86
N ASN A 185 -12.22 9.18 -1.96
CA ASN A 185 -12.24 10.33 -1.06
C ASN A 185 -12.35 9.90 0.41
N ALA A 186 -13.20 8.92 0.72
CA ALA A 186 -13.34 8.40 2.08
C ALA A 186 -12.04 7.76 2.61
N VAL A 187 -11.39 6.92 1.80
CA VAL A 187 -10.12 6.27 2.17
C VAL A 187 -8.98 7.28 2.30
N MET A 188 -8.86 8.22 1.35
CA MET A 188 -7.83 9.27 1.37
C MET A 188 -7.97 10.19 2.59
N THR A 189 -9.20 10.58 2.92
CA THR A 189 -9.50 11.35 4.13
C THR A 189 -9.11 10.58 5.40
N ALA A 190 -9.47 9.30 5.50
CA ALA A 190 -9.10 8.45 6.64
C ALA A 190 -7.58 8.22 6.76
N ALA A 191 -6.88 8.23 5.62
CA ALA A 191 -5.42 8.19 5.56
C ALA A 191 -4.75 9.54 5.91
N GLY A 192 -5.52 10.63 5.97
CA GLY A 192 -5.01 11.98 6.23
C GLY A 192 -4.30 12.60 5.03
N ILE A 193 -4.68 12.23 3.81
CA ILE A 193 -4.11 12.74 2.57
C ILE A 193 -5.18 13.60 1.88
N ASN A 194 -4.92 14.90 1.81
CA ASN A 194 -5.85 15.87 1.20
C ASN A 194 -5.41 16.32 -0.20
N ASP A 195 -4.15 16.11 -0.56
CA ASP A 195 -3.57 16.49 -1.85
C ASP A 195 -3.40 15.25 -2.74
N TYR A 196 -4.41 15.01 -3.57
CA TYR A 196 -4.46 13.92 -4.56
C TYR A 196 -5.35 14.36 -5.72
N ASP A 197 -5.16 13.75 -6.88
CA ASP A 197 -6.17 13.80 -7.94
C ASP A 197 -6.45 12.41 -8.50
N PHE A 198 -7.46 12.38 -9.35
CA PHE A 198 -7.89 11.22 -10.09
C PHE A 198 -7.26 11.22 -11.48
N GLU A 199 -6.72 10.08 -11.87
CA GLU A 199 -6.20 9.83 -13.21
C GLU A 199 -6.90 8.59 -13.78
N THR A 200 -6.97 8.52 -15.10
CA THR A 200 -7.51 7.34 -15.79
C THR A 200 -6.35 6.66 -16.51
N ASP A 201 -6.15 5.36 -16.27
CA ASP A 201 -5.08 4.58 -16.88
C ASP A 201 -5.61 3.24 -17.43
N ASP A 202 -4.81 2.58 -18.27
CA ASP A 202 -5.10 1.27 -18.83
C ASP A 202 -4.37 0.16 -18.07
N SER A 203 -5.11 -0.57 -17.25
CA SER A 203 -4.64 -1.75 -16.53
C SER A 203 -4.56 -2.98 -17.43
N GLN A 204 -3.43 -3.69 -17.39
CA GLN A 204 -3.28 -4.99 -18.08
C GLN A 204 -4.23 -6.08 -17.57
N VAL A 205 -4.76 -5.93 -16.36
CA VAL A 205 -5.69 -6.90 -15.75
C VAL A 205 -7.12 -6.39 -15.78
N TYR A 206 -7.33 -5.07 -15.61
CA TYR A 206 -8.66 -4.49 -15.38
C TYR A 206 -9.19 -3.54 -16.48
N GLY A 207 -8.44 -3.35 -17.58
CA GLY A 207 -8.81 -2.35 -18.60
C GLY A 207 -8.73 -0.94 -18.03
N THR A 208 -9.67 -0.05 -18.40
CA THR A 208 -9.69 1.34 -17.91
C THR A 208 -9.97 1.41 -16.40
N THR A 209 -9.01 1.95 -15.65
CA THR A 209 -9.07 2.11 -14.19
C THR A 209 -9.17 3.57 -13.78
N LEU A 210 -9.79 3.82 -12.62
CA LEU A 210 -9.71 5.10 -11.91
C LEU A 210 -8.58 4.99 -10.89
N ASP A 211 -7.47 5.67 -11.17
CA ASP A 211 -6.31 5.67 -10.30
C ASP A 211 -6.31 6.93 -9.43
N VAL A 212 -5.80 6.79 -8.21
CA VAL A 212 -5.59 7.90 -7.28
C VAL A 212 -4.10 8.10 -7.15
N VAL A 213 -3.64 9.30 -7.47
CA VAL A 213 -2.24 9.66 -7.34
C VAL A 213 -2.09 10.81 -6.36
N ALA A 214 -1.04 10.77 -5.52
CA ALA A 214 -0.90 11.68 -4.39
C ALA A 214 0.55 12.08 -4.10
N GLY A 215 0.69 13.19 -3.39
CA GLY A 215 1.98 13.77 -2.98
C GLY A 215 2.75 14.44 -4.13
N PRO A 216 3.97 14.95 -3.84
CA PRO A 216 4.71 15.82 -4.77
C PRO A 216 5.08 15.16 -6.11
N GLU A 217 5.29 13.84 -6.09
CA GLU A 217 5.65 13.05 -7.28
C GLU A 217 4.45 12.40 -7.96
N ARG A 218 3.21 12.73 -7.54
CA ARG A 218 1.98 12.15 -8.10
C ARG A 218 2.05 10.62 -8.13
N THR A 219 2.42 10.04 -6.98
CA THR A 219 2.59 8.58 -6.86
C THR A 219 1.23 7.90 -6.79
N GLU A 220 1.02 6.87 -7.61
CA GLU A 220 -0.16 6.01 -7.54
C GLU A 220 -0.27 5.31 -6.16
N VAL A 221 -1.34 5.64 -5.44
CA VAL A 221 -1.67 5.06 -4.13
C VAL A 221 -2.88 4.14 -4.19
N SER A 222 -3.67 4.23 -5.26
CA SER A 222 -4.84 3.39 -5.48
C SER A 222 -5.12 3.17 -6.96
N SER A 223 -5.73 2.03 -7.26
CA SER A 223 -6.32 1.74 -8.56
C SER A 223 -7.69 1.09 -8.38
N GLY A 224 -8.68 1.65 -9.06
CA GLY A 224 -10.09 1.28 -9.02
C GLY A 224 -10.57 0.72 -10.36
N ALA A 225 -11.39 -0.33 -10.30
CA ALA A 225 -12.01 -0.94 -11.46
C ALA A 225 -13.52 -1.10 -11.23
N SER A 226 -14.27 -1.26 -12.31
CA SER A 226 -15.70 -1.50 -12.23
C SER A 226 -16.17 -2.56 -13.21
N GLY A 227 -17.14 -3.36 -12.77
CA GLY A 227 -17.83 -4.34 -13.60
C GLY A 227 -19.09 -3.77 -14.25
N PRO A 228 -19.57 -4.35 -15.37
CA PRO A 228 -19.11 -5.62 -15.93
C PRO A 228 -17.71 -5.55 -16.55
N HIS A 229 -16.87 -6.52 -16.22
CA HIS A 229 -15.48 -6.61 -16.65
C HIS A 229 -15.23 -7.96 -17.37
N PRO A 230 -14.35 -8.07 -18.38
CA PRO A 230 -14.10 -9.33 -19.10
C PRO A 230 -13.76 -10.53 -18.20
N LEU A 231 -13.11 -10.31 -17.06
CA LEU A 231 -12.81 -11.37 -16.09
C LEU A 231 -14.07 -11.94 -15.43
N ASP A 232 -15.16 -11.19 -15.34
CA ASP A 232 -16.36 -11.54 -14.59
C ASP A 232 -16.96 -12.87 -15.07
N ALA A 233 -16.87 -13.17 -16.36
CA ALA A 233 -17.35 -14.42 -16.96
C ALA A 233 -16.63 -15.65 -16.37
N GLU A 234 -15.29 -15.61 -16.27
CA GLU A 234 -14.50 -16.67 -15.65
C GLU A 234 -14.82 -16.84 -14.16
N TRP A 235 -15.32 -15.79 -13.53
CA TRP A 235 -15.76 -15.77 -12.13
C TRP A 235 -17.24 -16.09 -11.92
N GLY A 236 -18.05 -16.10 -12.97
CA GLY A 236 -19.50 -16.27 -12.88
C GLY A 236 -20.19 -15.07 -12.22
N ILE A 237 -19.61 -13.88 -12.35
CA ILE A 237 -20.18 -12.63 -11.85
C ILE A 237 -21.06 -12.02 -12.95
N THR A 238 -22.27 -11.64 -12.56
CA THR A 238 -23.26 -11.03 -13.47
C THR A 238 -23.78 -9.69 -12.95
N ASP A 239 -23.64 -9.43 -11.64
CA ASP A 239 -23.92 -8.13 -11.05
C ASP A 239 -22.90 -7.08 -11.54
N THR A 240 -23.35 -5.84 -11.63
CA THR A 240 -22.46 -4.67 -11.63
C THR A 240 -21.67 -4.60 -10.33
N TRP A 241 -20.47 -4.01 -10.37
CA TRP A 241 -19.69 -3.79 -9.17
C TRP A 241 -18.69 -2.66 -9.35
N VAL A 242 -18.21 -2.13 -8.22
CA VAL A 242 -17.01 -1.30 -8.15
C VAL A 242 -16.05 -1.90 -7.14
N GLY A 243 -14.76 -1.79 -7.40
CA GLY A 243 -13.74 -2.28 -6.49
C GLY A 243 -12.48 -1.46 -6.60
N MET A 244 -11.77 -1.31 -5.49
CA MET A 244 -10.59 -0.47 -5.45
C MET A 244 -9.57 -0.99 -4.45
N GLY A 245 -8.30 -0.95 -4.86
CA GLY A 245 -7.15 -1.42 -4.07
C GLY A 245 -6.27 -0.26 -3.61
N PHE A 246 -5.76 -0.33 -2.38
CA PHE A 246 -4.83 0.64 -1.80
C PHE A 246 -3.65 -0.06 -1.14
N GLY A 247 -2.45 0.47 -1.35
CA GLY A 247 -1.26 0.03 -0.61
C GLY A 247 -1.10 0.85 0.67
N LEU A 248 -1.28 0.22 1.85
CA LEU A 248 -1.25 0.94 3.13
C LEU A 248 0.10 1.57 3.41
N GLU A 249 1.21 0.88 3.08
CA GLU A 249 2.54 1.43 3.26
C GLU A 249 2.78 2.67 2.38
N ARG A 250 2.19 2.72 1.17
CA ARG A 250 2.27 3.90 0.29
C ARG A 250 1.42 5.05 0.83
N LEU A 251 0.20 4.77 1.28
CA LEU A 251 -0.65 5.77 1.95
C LEU A 251 0.07 6.36 3.16
N LEU A 252 0.67 5.51 3.99
CA LEU A 252 1.42 5.98 5.15
C LEU A 252 2.63 6.83 4.73
N MET A 253 3.43 6.36 3.77
CA MET A 253 4.57 7.10 3.22
C MET A 253 4.17 8.52 2.78
N ILE A 254 3.13 8.63 1.95
CA ILE A 254 2.64 9.93 1.44
C ILE A 254 2.10 10.81 2.57
N SER A 255 1.32 10.25 3.51
CA SER A 255 0.81 11.03 4.66
C SER A 255 1.92 11.58 5.58
N GLN A 256 3.11 10.99 5.55
CA GLN A 256 4.27 11.45 6.31
C GLN A 256 5.18 12.40 5.51
N GLY A 257 4.82 12.74 4.26
CA GLY A 257 5.65 13.55 3.37
C GLY A 257 6.96 12.85 2.97
N GLU A 258 7.00 11.53 3.10
CA GLU A 258 8.16 10.72 2.78
C GLU A 258 8.10 10.23 1.35
N THR A 259 9.25 9.87 0.80
CA THR A 259 9.34 9.39 -0.58
C THR A 259 9.81 7.95 -0.70
N ALA A 260 10.15 7.31 0.42
CA ALA A 260 10.62 5.93 0.45
C ALA A 260 9.80 5.06 1.42
N ILE A 261 9.32 3.92 0.92
CA ILE A 261 8.40 3.03 1.64
C ILE A 261 9.09 2.17 2.70
N GLY A 262 10.40 1.92 2.56
CA GLY A 262 11.10 0.86 3.29
C GLY A 262 11.13 0.99 4.82
N ARG A 263 10.88 2.19 5.37
CA ARG A 263 10.78 2.42 6.83
C ARG A 263 9.37 2.24 7.39
N TRP A 264 8.40 2.18 6.49
CA TRP A 264 6.97 2.03 6.76
C TRP A 264 6.48 0.61 6.48
N SER A 265 7.24 -0.15 5.68
CA SER A 265 7.04 -1.59 5.48
C SER A 265 7.37 -2.42 6.72
N LYS A 266 6.81 -3.63 6.78
CA LYS A 266 7.17 -4.63 7.79
C LYS A 266 8.67 -4.90 7.73
N SER A 267 9.37 -4.67 8.83
CA SER A 267 10.82 -4.75 8.89
C SER A 267 11.30 -5.14 10.28
N LEU A 268 12.42 -5.87 10.33
CA LEU A 268 13.20 -6.10 11.56
C LEU A 268 14.32 -5.08 11.75
N THR A 269 14.47 -4.16 10.80
CA THR A 269 15.56 -3.18 10.78
C THR A 269 15.07 -1.76 11.01
N SER A 270 13.76 -1.53 10.84
CA SER A 270 13.08 -0.27 11.08
C SER A 270 11.73 -0.54 11.75
N LEU A 271 11.25 0.38 12.59
CA LEU A 271 9.94 0.33 13.22
C LEU A 271 9.34 1.74 13.22
N ASP A 272 8.15 1.90 12.67
CA ASP A 272 7.41 3.18 12.66
C ASP A 272 8.23 4.39 12.15
N GLY A 273 8.97 4.21 11.05
CA GLY A 273 9.84 5.25 10.49
C GLY A 273 11.24 5.33 11.12
N ILE A 274 11.49 4.60 12.22
CA ILE A 274 12.74 4.68 13.01
C ILE A 274 13.65 3.50 12.65
N ARG A 275 14.91 3.76 12.30
CA ARG A 275 15.93 2.71 12.15
C ARG A 275 16.29 2.15 13.52
N LEU A 276 16.36 0.83 13.68
CA LEU A 276 16.66 0.23 14.98
C LEU A 276 18.17 0.22 15.31
N LYS A 277 19.03 0.31 14.28
CA LYS A 277 20.48 0.44 14.44
C LYS A 277 20.86 1.91 14.71
N ILE A 278 20.63 2.36 15.95
CA ILE A 278 20.84 3.75 16.43
C ILE A 278 21.77 3.86 17.62
#